data_AF-A0A944NYL7-F1
#
_entry.id   AF-A0A944NYL7-F1
#
_cell.length_a   1.000
_cell.length_b   1.000
_cell.length_c   1.000
_cell.angle_alpha   90.00
_cell.angle_beta   90.00
_cell.angle_gamma   90.00
#
_symmetry.space_group_name_H-M   'P 1'
#
loop_
_entity.id
_entity.type
_entity.pdbx_description
1 polymer ?
#
loop_
_entity_poly.entity_id
_entity_poly.type
_entity_poly.pdbx_seq_one_letter_code
_entity_poly.pdbx_strand_id
1 'polypeptide(L)' 'MTTTVATAEEGTDSPYALSHLDALESEAVHIFREVAGEFERPVILFSGGKDSIVMLHLALKAFTPAPVPFSLL' A
#
# COMPACT_ATOMS: atom_id res chain seq x y z
N MET A 1 31.92 -16.62 8.20
CA MET A 1 30.69 -17.31 7.79
C MET A 1 29.96 -16.35 6.88
N THR A 2 30.23 -16.46 5.58
CA THR A 2 29.87 -15.46 4.57
C THR A 2 28.52 -15.85 3.98
N THR A 3 27.44 -15.20 4.41
CA THR A 3 26.13 -15.38 3.78
C THR A 3 26.06 -14.43 2.59
N THR A 4 26.32 -14.98 1.40
CA THR A 4 26.06 -14.33 0.11
C THR A 4 24.56 -14.07 -0.01
N VAL A 5 24.17 -12.80 0.06
CA VAL A 5 22.81 -12.37 -0.33
C VAL A 5 22.73 -12.50 -1.85
N ALA A 6 21.84 -13.36 -2.32
CA ALA A 6 21.51 -13.46 -3.73
C ALA A 6 20.95 -12.12 -4.20
N THR A 7 21.68 -11.47 -5.09
CA THR A 7 21.19 -10.37 -5.92
C THR A 7 20.15 -10.94 -6.88
N ALA A 8 18.86 -10.68 -6.61
CA ALA A 8 17.81 -10.84 -7.60
C ALA A 8 17.76 -9.55 -8.42
N GLU A 9 18.50 -9.51 -9.51
CA GLU A 9 18.43 -8.44 -10.52
C GLU A 9 17.85 -9.02 -11.82
N GLU A 10 17.23 -8.12 -12.59
CA GLU A 10 16.73 -8.25 -13.98
C GLU A 10 15.24 -8.55 -14.17
N GLY A 11 14.44 -7.52 -13.87
CA GLY A 11 13.15 -7.29 -14.51
C GLY A 11 13.34 -7.15 -16.03
N THR A 12 12.55 -7.91 -16.79
CA THR A 12 12.37 -7.69 -18.22
C THR A 12 11.71 -6.32 -18.39
N ASP A 13 12.48 -5.33 -18.86
CA ASP A 13 12.06 -3.93 -19.01
C ASP A 13 11.03 -3.81 -20.16
N SER A 14 9.83 -4.33 -19.91
CA SER A 14 8.64 -3.97 -20.66
C SER A 14 8.15 -2.65 -20.09
N PRO A 15 8.00 -1.58 -20.88
CA PRO A 15 7.52 -0.29 -20.38
C PRO A 15 6.08 -0.35 -19.82
N TYR A 16 5.42 -1.50 -19.95
CA TYR A 16 4.08 -1.78 -19.45
C TYR A 16 4.07 -2.74 -18.24
N ALA A 17 5.22 -3.26 -17.81
CA ALA A 17 5.30 -4.13 -16.64
C ALA A 17 5.36 -3.27 -15.38
N LEU A 18 4.44 -3.54 -14.44
CA LEU A 18 4.50 -2.95 -13.10
C LEU A 18 5.71 -3.50 -12.36
N SER A 19 6.42 -2.65 -11.63
CA SER A 19 7.37 -3.15 -10.65
C SER A 19 6.62 -3.90 -9.54
N HIS A 20 7.35 -4.72 -8.78
CA HIS A 20 6.75 -5.44 -7.66
C HIS A 20 6.08 -4.50 -6.65
N LEU A 21 6.70 -3.34 -6.37
CA LEU A 21 6.14 -2.35 -5.45
C LEU A 21 4.93 -1.62 -6.04
N ASP A 22 4.93 -1.34 -7.34
CA ASP A 22 3.77 -0.72 -8.00
C ASP A 22 2.56 -1.65 -7.97
N ALA A 23 2.77 -2.95 -8.15
CA ALA A 23 1.72 -3.96 -8.05
C ALA A 23 1.13 -4.00 -6.62
N LEU A 24 1.98 -4.06 -5.59
CA LEU A 24 1.54 -4.06 -4.19
C LEU A 24 0.83 -2.76 -3.80
N GLU A 25 1.31 -1.62 -4.29
CA GLU A 25 0.66 -0.33 -4.05
C GLU A 25 -0.73 -0.27 -4.70
N SER A 26 -0.86 -0.73 -5.95
CA SER A 26 -2.14 -0.80 -6.66
C SER A 26 -3.13 -1.70 -5.92
N GLU A 27 -2.69 -2.86 -5.42
CA GLU A 27 -3.51 -3.78 -4.64
C GLU A 27 -3.98 -3.14 -3.33
N ALA A 28 -3.07 -2.48 -2.59
CA ALA A 28 -3.43 -1.79 -1.36
C ALA A 28 -4.44 -0.67 -1.59
N VAL A 29 -4.26 0.14 -2.64
CA VAL A 29 -5.22 1.20 -3.01
C VAL A 29 -6.60 0.62 -3.32
N HIS A 30 -6.64 -0.51 -4.03
CA HIS A 30 -7.88 -1.19 -4.35
C HIS A 30 -8.61 -1.64 -3.07
N ILE A 31 -7.90 -2.30 -2.16
CA ILE A 31 -8.45 -2.76 -0.87
C ILE A 31 -9.01 -1.60 -0.05
N PHE A 32 -8.29 -0.46 0.03
CA PHE A 32 -8.80 0.70 0.77
C PHE A 32 -10.12 1.23 0.21
N ARG A 33 -10.26 1.28 -1.12
CA ARG A 33 -11.49 1.76 -1.78
C ARG A 33 -12.65 0.80 -1.60
N GLU A 34 -12.39 -0.51 -1.66
CA GLU A 34 -13.40 -1.53 -1.38
C GLU A 34 -13.90 -1.43 0.05
N VAL A 35 -13.00 -1.37 1.04
CA VAL A 35 -13.37 -1.22 2.45
C VAL A 35 -14.18 0.06 2.70
N ALA A 36 -13.84 1.16 2.03
CA ALA A 36 -14.61 2.39 2.15
C ALA A 36 -16.01 2.33 1.50
N GLY A 37 -16.21 1.45 0.50
CA GLY A 37 -17.49 1.25 -0.16
C GLY A 37 -18.40 0.24 0.55
N GLU A 38 -17.81 -0.77 1.19
CA GLU A 38 -18.54 -1.91 1.77
C GLU A 38 -18.85 -1.76 3.27
N PHE A 39 -18.09 -0.93 4.01
CA PHE A 39 -18.27 -0.78 5.46
C PHE A 39 -18.82 0.59 5.85
N GLU A 40 -19.72 0.62 6.84
CA GLU A 40 -20.34 1.87 7.31
C GLU A 40 -19.39 2.76 8.14
N ARG A 41 -18.48 2.15 8.92
CA ARG A 41 -17.55 2.86 9.83
C ARG A 41 -16.17 2.22 9.86
N PRO A 42 -15.45 2.18 8.73
CA PRO A 42 -14.09 1.67 8.72
C PRO A 42 -13.17 2.57 9.55
N VAL A 43 -12.06 1.99 10.01
CA VAL A 43 -11.02 2.64 10.81
C VAL A 43 -9.66 2.01 10.49
N ILE A 44 -8.58 2.78 10.60
CA ILE A 44 -7.21 2.22 10.61
C ILE A 44 -6.74 2.12 12.06
N LEU A 45 -6.34 0.91 12.47
CA LEU A 45 -5.63 0.70 13.73
C LEU A 45 -4.20 1.27 13.59
N PHE A 46 -3.93 2.37 14.27
CA PHE A 46 -2.71 3.15 14.09
C PHE A 46 -1.80 3.07 15.32
N SER A 47 -0.78 2.22 15.23
CA SER A 47 0.22 2.05 16.29
C SER A 47 1.34 3.10 16.29
N GLY A 48 1.46 3.93 15.23
CA GLY A 48 2.60 4.82 15.03
C GLY A 48 3.91 4.14 14.59
N GLY A 49 3.87 2.82 14.32
CA GLY A 49 5.00 2.07 13.77
C GLY A 49 5.15 2.21 12.25
N LYS A 50 6.21 1.60 11.69
CA LYS A 50 6.52 1.69 10.25
C LYS A 50 5.36 1.19 9.37
N ASP A 51 4.72 0.09 9.77
CA ASP A 51 3.69 -0.57 8.96
C ASP A 51 2.41 0.27 8.93
N SER A 52 2.00 0.81 10.08
CA SER A 52 0.81 1.65 10.17
C SER A 52 1.01 3.03 9.51
N ILE A 53 2.25 3.55 9.48
CA ILE A 53 2.59 4.74 8.69
C ILE A 53 2.48 4.46 7.19
N VAL A 54 3.00 3.32 6.71
CA VAL A 54 2.88 2.94 5.29
C VAL A 54 1.41 2.75 4.92
N MET A 55 0.61 2.10 5.76
CA MET A 55 -0.84 1.97 5.54
C MET A 55 -1.54 3.33 5.47
N LEU A 56 -1.21 4.27 6.37
CA LEU A 56 -1.77 5.63 6.32
C LEU A 56 -1.38 6.34 5.02
N HIS A 57 -0.14 6.22 4.57
CA HIS A 57 0.31 6.80 3.31
C HIS A 57 -0.46 6.22 2.11
N LEU A 58 -0.63 4.90 2.07
CA LEU A 58 -1.38 4.22 1.02
C LEU A 58 -2.88 4.62 1.04
N ALA A 59 -3.48 4.78 2.22
CA ALA A 59 -4.84 5.28 2.35
C ALA A 59 -4.97 6.71 1.79
N LEU A 60 -4.03 7.61 2.10
CA LEU A 60 -4.01 8.96 1.53
C LEU A 60 -3.90 8.94 0.00
N LYS A 61 -3.05 8.06 -0.55
CA LYS A 61 -2.95 7.87 -2.01
C LYS A 61 -4.24 7.32 -2.61
N ALA A 62 -4.92 6.40 -1.93
CA ALA A 62 -6.15 5.78 -2.43
C ALA A 62 -7.29 6.80 -2.63
N PHE A 63 -7.36 7.84 -1.80
CA PHE A 63 -8.47 8.80 -1.82
C PHE A 63 -8.12 10.18 -2.40
N THR A 64 -6.85 10.45 -2.73
CA THR A 64 -6.47 11.71 -3.38
C THR A 64 -7.32 11.98 -4.63
N PRO A 65 -7.89 13.20 -4.81
CA PRO A 65 -7.69 14.43 -4.01
C PRO A 65 -8.66 14.62 -2.83
N ALA A 66 -9.58 13.69 -2.61
CA ALA A 66 -10.53 13.74 -1.51
C ALA A 66 -9.88 13.31 -0.17
N PRO A 67 -10.42 13.74 0.99
CA PRO A 67 -9.99 13.23 2.28
C PRO A 67 -10.36 11.75 2.43
N VAL A 68 -9.57 11.03 3.24
CA VAL A 68 -9.83 9.64 3.61
C VAL A 68 -11.14 9.55 4.41
N PRO A 69 -12.08 8.66 4.07
CA PRO A 69 -13.43 8.63 4.66
C PRO A 69 -13.50 7.88 6.02
N PHE A 70 -12.37 7.68 6.70
CA PHE A 70 -12.29 6.95 7.96
C PHE A 70 -11.22 7.51 8.91
N SER A 71 -11.42 7.25 10.19
CA SER A 71 -10.55 7.73 11.28
C SER A 71 -9.42 6.75 11.61
N LEU A 72 -8.42 7.25 12.34
CA LEU A 72 -7.39 6.44 12.98
C LEU A 72 -7.81 6.09 14.41
N LEU A 73 -7.50 4.88 14.86
CA LEU A 73 -7.70 4.38 16.23
C LEU A 73 -6.40 3.99 16.91
#